data_AF-A0A3P8M327-F1
#
_entry.id   AF-A0A3P8M327-F1
#
_cell.length_a   1.000
_cell.length_b   1.000
_cell.length_c   1.000
_cell.angle_alpha   90.00
_cell.angle_beta   90.00
_cell.angle_gamma   90.00
#
_symmetry.space_group_name_H-M   'P 1'
#
loop_
_entity.id
_entity.type
_entity.pdbx_description
1 polymer ?
#
loop_
_entity_poly.entity_id
_entity_poly.type
_entity_poly.pdbx_seq_one_letter_code
_entity_poly.pdbx_strand_id
1 'polypeptide(L)'
;MGMLPRSEIQSVSYRLRQQRLERLSYDQQDPLTGSRPTTWVLQRDVEAFRLRFYANGGWQDRWESAQKLPQALEVTLTLKGYGDVTRLFLVAPGEQP
;
A
#
# COMPACT_ATOMS: atom_id res chain seq x y z
N MET A 1 -23.87 23.60 -9.05
CA MET A 1 -23.61 22.49 -8.11
C MET A 1 -22.17 22.63 -7.63
N GLY A 2 -21.96 23.00 -6.36
CA GLY A 2 -20.62 23.20 -5.80
C GLY A 2 -20.05 21.87 -5.29
N MET A 3 -18.85 21.52 -5.74
CA MET A 3 -18.07 20.44 -5.11
C MET A 3 -17.62 20.93 -3.74
N LEU A 4 -17.97 20.19 -2.70
CA LEU A 4 -17.42 20.43 -1.36
C LEU A 4 -15.90 20.21 -1.42
N PRO A 5 -15.08 21.07 -0.78
CA PRO A 5 -13.65 20.83 -0.68
C PRO A 5 -13.43 19.46 -0.04
N ARG A 6 -12.78 18.56 -0.78
CA ARG A 6 -12.43 17.23 -0.31
C ARG A 6 -10.94 17.22 -0.01
N SER A 7 -10.56 16.59 1.10
CA SER A 7 -9.17 16.23 1.30
C SER A 7 -8.71 15.37 0.11
N GLU A 8 -7.55 15.68 -0.47
CA GLU A 8 -6.93 14.87 -1.53
C GLU A 8 -6.36 13.55 -0.98
N ILE A 9 -6.37 13.37 0.34
CA ILE A 9 -5.91 12.16 1.01
C ILE A 9 -6.94 11.04 0.81
N GLN A 10 -6.51 9.99 0.11
CA GLN A 10 -7.25 8.76 -0.11
C GLN A 10 -6.57 7.57 0.56
N SER A 11 -7.33 6.81 1.36
CA SER A 11 -6.86 5.53 1.88
C SER A 11 -6.80 4.48 0.77
N VAL A 12 -5.64 3.84 0.65
CA VAL A 12 -5.39 2.78 -0.33
C VAL A 12 -4.89 1.53 0.37
N SER A 13 -5.14 0.38 -0.23
CA SER A 13 -4.58 -0.89 0.23
C SER A 13 -4.13 -1.72 -0.97
N TYR A 14 -3.14 -2.57 -0.76
CA TYR A 14 -2.64 -3.48 -1.77
C TYR A 14 -2.83 -4.91 -1.30
N ARG A 15 -3.19 -5.81 -2.20
CA ARG A 15 -3.25 -7.25 -1.91
C ARG A 15 -2.81 -8.08 -3.10
N LEU A 16 -2.30 -9.27 -2.80
CA LEU A 16 -2.10 -10.30 -3.79
C LEU A 16 -3.31 -11.26 -3.77
N ARG A 17 -3.99 -11.40 -4.90
CA ARG A 17 -5.14 -12.31 -5.04
C ARG A 17 -5.15 -12.94 -6.42
N GLN A 18 -5.24 -14.27 -6.50
CA GLN A 18 -5.28 -15.00 -7.78
C GLN A 18 -4.14 -14.57 -8.74
N GLN A 19 -2.90 -14.50 -8.21
CA GLN A 19 -1.70 -14.09 -8.94
C GLN A 19 -1.76 -12.65 -9.52
N ARG A 20 -2.62 -11.80 -8.96
CA ARG A 20 -2.74 -10.39 -9.34
C ARG A 20 -2.44 -9.50 -8.14
N LEU A 21 -1.53 -8.55 -8.33
CA LEU A 21 -1.38 -7.43 -7.42
C LEU A 21 -2.52 -6.44 -7.69
N GLU A 22 -3.37 -6.26 -6.69
CA GLU A 22 -4.52 -5.37 -6.74
C GLU A 22 -4.30 -4.16 -5.85
N ARG A 23 -4.65 -2.96 -6.34
CA ARG A 23 -4.85 -1.75 -5.54
C ARG A 23 -6.33 -1.60 -5.24
N LEU A 24 -6.65 -1.29 -4.01
CA LEU A 24 -7.98 -1.10 -3.49
C LEU A 24 -8.09 0.33 -2.97
N SER A 25 -9.19 1.00 -3.27
CA SER A 25 -9.53 2.27 -2.62
C SER A 25 -11.03 2.39 -2.40
N TYR A 26 -11.41 3.19 -1.42
CA TYR A 26 -12.80 3.59 -1.20
C TYR A 26 -13.01 5.02 -1.68
N ASP A 27 -14.22 5.30 -2.16
CA ASP A 27 -14.61 6.64 -2.61
C ASP A 27 -14.95 7.57 -1.42
N GLN A 28 -15.14 6.99 -0.23
CA GLN A 28 -15.42 7.66 1.04
C GLN A 28 -14.30 7.32 2.04
N GLN A 29 -13.95 8.28 2.91
CA GLN A 29 -12.92 8.08 3.94
C GLN A 29 -13.37 7.13 5.05
N ASP A 30 -14.67 7.16 5.39
CA ASP A 30 -15.32 6.22 6.29
C ASP A 30 -16.41 5.45 5.50
N PRO A 31 -16.05 4.35 4.82
CA PRO A 31 -17.00 3.59 4.04
C PRO A 31 -17.98 2.83 4.94
N LEU A 32 -19.28 2.90 4.62
CA LEU A 32 -20.32 2.15 5.32
C LEU A 32 -20.00 0.65 5.36
N THR A 33 -20.39 -0.02 6.45
CA THR A 33 -20.25 -1.47 6.58
C THR A 33 -20.83 -2.20 5.36
N GLY A 34 -20.02 -3.04 4.71
CA GLY A 34 -20.41 -3.77 3.50
C GLY A 34 -20.07 -3.07 2.17
N SER A 35 -19.55 -1.85 2.21
CA SER A 35 -19.05 -1.16 1.01
C SER A 35 -17.94 -1.96 0.36
N ARG A 36 -17.97 -2.06 -0.97
CA ARG A 36 -16.93 -2.72 -1.76
C ARG A 36 -15.92 -1.69 -2.25
N PRO A 37 -14.61 -1.93 -2.10
CA PRO A 37 -13.61 -1.02 -2.63
C PRO A 37 -13.56 -1.12 -4.16
N THR A 38 -13.28 0.01 -4.81
CA THR A 38 -12.85 0.02 -6.20
C THR A 38 -11.52 -0.71 -6.29
N THR A 39 -11.42 -1.70 -7.18
CA THR A 39 -10.28 -2.59 -7.30
C THR A 39 -9.63 -2.46 -8.68
N TRP A 40 -8.33 -2.19 -8.71
CA TRP A 40 -7.53 -2.14 -9.94
C TRP A 40 -6.46 -3.22 -9.92
N VAL A 41 -6.33 -3.95 -11.03
CA VAL A 41 -5.21 -4.87 -11.24
C VAL A 41 -4.02 -4.05 -11.73
N LEU A 42 -2.96 -3.98 -10.91
CA LEU A 42 -1.75 -3.24 -11.26
C LEU A 42 -0.73 -4.11 -12.00
N GLN A 43 -0.61 -5.37 -11.60
CA GLN A 43 0.33 -6.31 -12.18
C GLN A 43 -0.25 -7.72 -12.14
N ARG A 44 -0.08 -8.47 -13.24
CA ARG A 44 -0.44 -9.88 -13.36
C ARG A 44 0.80 -10.76 -13.20
N ASP A 45 0.56 -12.04 -13.01
CA ASP A 45 1.59 -13.08 -12.88
C ASP A 45 2.54 -12.82 -11.71
N VAL A 46 1.98 -12.31 -10.60
CA VAL A 46 2.69 -12.09 -9.35
C VAL A 46 2.55 -13.33 -8.47
N GLU A 47 3.68 -13.96 -8.12
CA GLU A 47 3.74 -15.16 -7.28
C GLU A 47 3.86 -14.80 -5.80
N ALA A 48 4.58 -13.72 -5.47
CA ALA A 48 4.70 -13.20 -4.12
C ALA A 48 4.73 -11.67 -4.09
N PHE A 49 4.17 -11.10 -3.02
CA PHE A 49 4.24 -9.68 -2.69
C PHE A 49 4.71 -9.57 -1.23
N ARG A 50 5.91 -9.00 -1.04
CA ARG A 50 6.57 -8.88 0.26
C ARG A 50 6.91 -7.43 0.55
N LEU A 51 6.73 -7.05 1.81
CA LEU A 51 7.08 -5.73 2.32
C LEU A 51 8.11 -5.88 3.43
N ARG A 52 9.10 -5.00 3.44
CA ARG A 52 9.98 -4.77 4.60
C ARG A 52 10.00 -3.29 4.91
N PHE A 53 10.15 -2.97 6.18
CA PHE A 53 10.03 -1.62 6.70
C PHE A 53 11.36 -1.25 7.35
N TYR A 54 11.89 -0.07 7.05
CA TYR A 54 13.12 0.42 7.68
C TYR A 54 12.76 1.39 8.80
N ALA A 55 13.21 1.12 10.01
CA ALA A 55 13.09 2.02 11.14
C ALA A 55 14.18 1.74 12.18
N ASN A 56 14.52 2.76 12.97
CA ASN A 56 15.48 2.63 14.07
C ASN A 56 16.81 1.97 13.66
N GLY A 57 17.26 2.20 12.42
CA GLY A 57 18.52 1.66 11.90
C GLY A 57 18.45 0.22 11.35
N GLY A 58 17.27 -0.40 11.25
CA GLY A 58 17.12 -1.78 10.82
C GLY A 58 15.90 -2.06 9.95
N TRP A 59 15.98 -3.14 9.19
CA TRP A 59 14.85 -3.69 8.42
C TRP A 59 14.03 -4.67 9.26
N GLN A 60 12.71 -4.55 9.20
CA GLN A 60 11.75 -5.42 9.85
C GLN A 60 10.68 -5.90 8.87
N ASP A 61 10.21 -7.14 9.03
CA ASP A 61 9.24 -7.76 8.11
C ASP A 61 7.78 -7.45 8.49
N ARG A 62 7.56 -6.79 9.63
CA ARG A 62 6.24 -6.41 10.14
C ARG A 62 6.29 -4.98 10.66
N TRP A 63 5.19 -4.24 10.48
CA TRP A 63 5.01 -2.91 11.03
C TRP A 63 3.82 -2.91 11.99
N GLU A 64 4.04 -2.49 13.24
CA GLU A 64 3.01 -2.51 14.29
C GLU A 64 2.67 -1.12 14.83
N SER A 65 3.44 -0.10 14.48
CA SER A 65 3.17 1.26 14.93
C SER A 65 2.05 1.88 14.12
N ALA A 66 0.89 2.12 14.75
CA ALA A 66 -0.23 2.80 14.13
C ALA A 66 -0.03 4.33 14.02
N GLN A 67 0.83 4.90 14.86
CA GLN A 67 1.03 6.36 14.96
C GLN A 67 2.27 6.86 14.22
N LYS A 68 3.17 5.96 13.82
CA LYS A 68 4.42 6.31 13.14
C LYS A 68 4.53 5.57 11.83
N LEU A 69 5.08 6.26 10.84
CA LEU A 69 5.48 5.66 9.58
C LEU A 69 6.92 5.12 9.70
N PRO A 70 7.27 4.07 8.93
CA PRO A 70 8.67 3.70 8.75
C PRO A 70 9.42 4.81 8.02
N GLN A 71 10.75 4.81 8.09
CA GLN A 71 11.59 5.75 7.34
C GLN A 71 11.71 5.34 5.85
N ALA A 72 11.64 4.05 5.57
CA ALA A 72 11.61 3.53 4.20
C ALA A 72 10.78 2.25 4.09
N LEU A 73 10.30 1.98 2.88
CA LEU A 73 9.58 0.77 2.50
C LEU A 73 10.34 0.07 1.38
N GLU A 74 10.65 -1.20 1.58
CA GLU A 74 11.08 -2.10 0.51
C GLU A 74 9.87 -2.91 0.04
N VAL A 75 9.60 -2.83 -1.26
CA VAL A 75 8.53 -3.59 -1.93
C VAL A 75 9.18 -4.59 -2.87
N THR A 76 8.93 -5.87 -2.65
CA THR A 76 9.41 -6.94 -3.51
C THR A 76 8.24 -7.71 -4.13
N LEU A 77 8.25 -7.82 -5.45
CA LEU A 77 7.35 -8.67 -6.23
C LEU A 77 8.16 -9.82 -6.82
N THR A 78 7.70 -11.05 -6.62
CA THR A 78 8.20 -12.22 -7.37
C THR A 78 7.30 -12.41 -8.58
N LEU A 79 7.84 -12.19 -9.77
CA LEU A 79 7.12 -12.24 -11.04
C LEU A 79 7.41 -13.56 -11.76
N LYS A 80 6.37 -14.24 -12.23
CA LYS A 80 6.51 -15.50 -12.97
C LYS A 80 7.37 -15.29 -14.20
N GLY A 81 8.47 -16.04 -14.30
CA GLY A 81 9.41 -15.98 -15.42
C GLY A 81 10.41 -14.82 -15.40
N TYR A 82 10.27 -13.86 -14.48
CA TYR A 82 11.16 -12.71 -14.35
C TYR A 82 11.91 -12.66 -13.00
N GLY A 83 11.46 -13.41 -12.00
CA GLY A 83 12.06 -13.43 -10.67
C GLY A 83 11.70 -12.20 -9.84
N ASP A 84 12.58 -11.83 -8.92
CA ASP A 84 12.32 -10.79 -7.93
C ASP A 84 12.59 -9.38 -8.48
N VAL A 85 11.60 -8.50 -8.36
CA VAL A 85 11.72 -7.06 -8.61
C VAL A 85 11.54 -6.32 -7.29
N THR A 86 12.58 -5.61 -6.88
CA THR A 86 12.59 -4.82 -5.65
C THR A 86 12.57 -3.32 -5.95
N ARG A 87 11.81 -2.58 -5.15
CA ARG A 87 11.76 -1.11 -5.14
C ARG A 87 11.88 -0.62 -3.70
N LEU A 88 12.70 0.40 -3.50
CA LEU A 88 12.85 1.09 -2.23
C LEU A 88 12.22 2.48 -2.32
N PHE A 89 11.41 2.82 -1.33
CA PHE A 89 10.75 4.12 -1.21
C PHE A 89 11.16 4.76 0.11
N LEU A 90 11.68 5.99 0.05
CA LEU A 90 11.77 6.83 1.24
C LEU A 90 10.36 7.31 1.59
N VAL A 91 10.02 7.22 2.87
CA VAL A 91 8.72 7.67 3.37
C VAL A 91 8.95 9.01 4.05
N ALA A 92 8.28 10.06 3.56
CA ALA A 92 8.34 11.36 4.19
C ALA A 92 7.83 11.23 5.65
N PRO A 93 8.47 11.89 6.62
CA PRO A 93 7.91 11.97 7.96
C PRO A 93 6.52 12.61 7.82
N GLY A 94 5.48 11.88 8.21
CA GLY A 94 4.12 12.42 8.17
C GLY A 94 4.06 13.64 9.09
N GLU A 95 3.44 14.74 8.64
CA GLU A 95 2.99 15.77 9.56
C GLU A 95 2.03 15.09 10.55
N GLN A 96 2.39 15.12 11.84
CA GLN A 96 1.42 14.76 12.87
C GLN A 96 0.30 15.81 12.82
N PRO A 97 -0.98 15.40 12.82
CA PRO A 97 -2.06 16.34 13.09
C PRO A 97 -1.95 16.92 14.51
#